data_AF-A0A3C1VES5-F1
#
_entry.id   AF-A0A3C1VES5-F1
#
_cell.length_a   1.000
_cell.length_b   1.000
_cell.length_c   1.000
_cell.angle_alpha   90.00
_cell.angle_beta   90.00
_cell.angle_gamma   90.00
#
_symmetry.space_group_name_H-M   'P 1'
#
loop_
_entity.id
_entity.type
_entity.pdbx_description
1 polymer ?
#
loop_
_entity_poly.entity_id
_entity_poly.type
_entity_poly.pdbx_seq_one_letter_code
_entity_poly.pdbx_strand_id
1 'polypeptide(L)'
;RVEMGKVSFDSEKIPVTGPKREVLNEKISVGGCEFTFCAATIGNPHCILPLPEISAKLAHEFGPLLEVHPNFPRKTNVQFLKILDRANIQIEIWERGAGYTLASGSSSSAAAA
;
A
#
# COMPACT_ATOMS: atom_id res chain seq x y z
N ARG A 1 -7.56 -19.36 -13.46
CA ARG A 1 -8.23 -18.59 -12.38
C ARG A 1 -7.21 -18.49 -11.25
N VAL A 2 -6.59 -17.33 -11.06
CA VAL A 2 -5.61 -17.15 -9.97
C VAL A 2 -6.42 -16.96 -8.70
N GLU A 3 -6.35 -17.90 -7.76
CA GLU A 3 -6.88 -17.69 -6.41
C GLU A 3 -5.95 -16.71 -5.70
N MET A 4 -6.32 -15.43 -5.75
CA MET A 4 -5.74 -14.43 -4.86
C MET A 4 -6.26 -14.77 -3.46
N GLY A 5 -5.36 -15.04 -2.51
CA GLY A 5 -5.72 -15.43 -1.16
C GLY A 5 -6.66 -14.43 -0.45
N LYS A 6 -7.22 -14.83 0.69
CA LYS A 6 -8.15 -13.97 1.46
C LYS A 6 -7.44 -12.69 1.93
N VAL A 7 -7.95 -11.54 1.50
CA VAL A 7 -7.49 -10.22 1.97
C VAL A 7 -7.75 -10.09 3.47
N SER A 8 -6.81 -9.51 4.21
CA SER A 8 -7.01 -9.12 5.60
C SER A 8 -6.36 -7.78 5.92
N PHE A 9 -7.05 -6.97 6.73
CA PHE A 9 -6.60 -5.67 7.23
C PHE A 9 -6.06 -5.74 8.68
N ASP A 10 -5.98 -6.94 9.25
CA ASP A 10 -5.54 -7.18 10.63
C ASP A 10 -4.02 -6.91 10.76
N SER A 11 -3.66 -5.99 11.66
CA SER A 11 -2.28 -5.56 11.89
C SER A 11 -1.33 -6.70 12.21
N GLU A 12 -1.78 -7.76 12.90
CA GLU A 12 -0.93 -8.91 13.24
C GLU A 12 -0.63 -9.78 12.02
N LYS A 13 -1.57 -9.86 11.07
CA LYS A 13 -1.40 -10.63 9.83
C LYS A 13 -0.54 -9.89 8.79
N ILE A 14 -0.53 -8.56 8.83
CA ILE A 14 0.26 -7.69 7.93
C ILE A 14 1.69 -7.41 8.45
N PRO A 15 2.02 -7.94 9.63
CA PRO A 15 2.85 -7.31 10.68
C PRO A 15 3.04 -5.79 10.60
N VAL A 16 2.03 -5.02 11.00
CA VAL A 16 2.13 -3.58 11.28
C VAL A 16 2.42 -3.38 12.77
N THR A 17 3.29 -2.42 13.12
CA THR A 17 3.63 -2.14 14.52
C THR A 17 2.45 -1.53 15.30
N GLY A 18 2.55 -1.62 16.63
CA GLY A 18 1.55 -1.07 17.56
C GLY A 18 0.52 -2.10 18.03
N PRO A 19 -0.57 -1.63 18.68
CA PRO A 19 -1.60 -2.52 19.21
C PRO A 19 -2.40 -3.18 18.08
N LYS A 20 -2.97 -4.35 18.39
CA LYS A 20 -3.83 -5.11 17.48
C LYS A 20 -5.04 -4.27 17.05
N ARG A 21 -5.23 -4.16 15.73
CA ARG A 21 -6.34 -3.41 15.11
C ARG A 21 -6.49 -3.76 13.63
N GLU A 22 -7.55 -3.27 13.02
CA GLU A 22 -7.61 -3.14 11.56
C GLU A 22 -6.91 -1.85 11.14
N VAL A 23 -6.02 -1.93 10.15
CA VAL A 23 -5.22 -0.79 9.68
C VAL A 23 -5.94 -0.11 8.53
N LEU A 24 -6.97 0.68 8.87
CA LEU A 24 -7.85 1.35 7.91
C LEU A 24 -7.88 2.86 8.16
N ASN A 25 -7.62 3.64 7.11
CA ASN A 25 -7.64 5.12 7.13
C ASN A 25 -6.76 5.74 8.23
N GLU A 26 -5.61 5.12 8.51
CA GLU A 26 -4.64 5.61 9.50
C GLU A 26 -3.74 6.69 8.90
N LYS A 27 -3.03 7.42 9.77
CA LYS A 27 -2.05 8.44 9.37
C LYS A 27 -0.64 7.90 9.39
N ILE A 28 0.15 8.28 8.38
CA ILE A 28 1.58 7.96 8.29
C ILE A 28 2.36 9.21 7.89
N SER A 29 3.40 9.54 8.65
CA SER A 29 4.27 10.69 8.39
C SER A 29 5.57 10.22 7.76
N VAL A 30 5.89 10.70 6.57
CA VAL A 30 7.08 10.28 5.81
C VAL A 30 7.56 11.41 4.92
N GLY A 31 8.88 11.64 4.88
CA GLY A 31 9.48 12.71 4.06
C GLY A 31 8.99 14.13 4.40
N GLY A 32 8.54 14.37 5.64
CA GLY A 32 7.95 15.66 6.04
C GLY A 32 6.49 15.87 5.61
N CYS A 33 5.88 14.88 4.95
CA CYS A 33 4.46 14.88 4.58
C CYS A 33 3.67 13.91 5.47
N GLU A 34 2.36 14.15 5.58
CA GLU A 34 1.42 13.21 6.20
C GLU A 34 0.48 12.66 5.13
N PHE A 35 0.29 11.34 5.14
CA PHE A 35 -0.66 10.64 4.27
C PHE A 35 -1.68 9.87 5.09
N THR A 36 -2.85 9.66 4.50
CA THR A 36 -3.80 8.65 4.96
C THR A 36 -3.49 7.34 4.24
N PHE A 37 -3.45 6.22 4.96
CA PHE A 37 -3.20 4.90 4.38
C PHE A 37 -4.09 3.81 4.97
N CYS A 38 -4.25 2.75 4.20
CA CYS A 38 -4.72 1.45 4.68
C CYS A 38 -3.59 0.43 4.53
N ALA A 39 -3.54 -0.59 5.38
CA ALA A 39 -2.65 -1.72 5.18
C ALA A 39 -3.45 -3.01 5.01
N ALA A 40 -3.01 -3.84 4.08
CA ALA A 40 -3.65 -5.11 3.77
C ALA A 40 -2.60 -6.20 3.53
N THR A 41 -3.03 -7.46 3.64
CA THR A 41 -2.26 -8.59 3.19
C THR A 41 -3.09 -9.57 2.38
N ILE A 42 -2.48 -10.11 1.33
CA ILE A 42 -2.98 -11.22 0.51
C ILE A 42 -1.93 -12.35 0.41
N GLY A 43 -1.03 -12.42 1.39
CA GLY A 43 0.15 -13.30 1.40
C GLY A 43 1.47 -12.53 1.58
N ASN A 44 1.46 -11.24 1.27
CA ASN A 44 2.53 -10.27 1.53
C ASN A 44 1.91 -8.92 1.95
N PRO A 45 2.67 -8.01 2.59
CA PRO A 45 2.15 -6.73 3.07
C PRO A 45 2.01 -5.67 1.97
N HIS A 46 0.92 -4.91 2.03
CA HIS A 46 0.59 -3.81 1.14
C HIS A 46 0.21 -2.57 1.96
N CYS A 47 0.72 -1.42 1.54
CA CYS A 47 0.42 -0.09 2.08
C CYS A 47 -0.24 0.71 0.96
N ILE A 48 -1.53 0.98 1.10
CA ILE A 48 -2.35 1.63 0.08
C ILE A 48 -2.62 3.07 0.52
N LEU A 49 -2.28 4.03 -0.32
CA LEU A 49 -2.46 5.46 -0.09
C LEU A 49 -3.48 6.01 -1.10
N PRO A 50 -4.77 6.14 -0.72
CA PRO A 50 -5.74 6.85 -1.53
C PRO A 50 -5.41 8.34 -1.60
N LEU A 51 -5.31 8.88 -2.81
CA LEU A 51 -4.90 10.25 -3.10
C LEU A 51 -5.75 10.88 -4.20
N PRO A 52 -5.92 12.21 -4.18
CA PRO A 52 -6.63 12.91 -5.25
C PRO A 52 -5.88 12.87 -6.58
N GLU A 53 -4.54 12.87 -6.54
CA GLU A 53 -3.67 12.79 -7.71
C GLU A 53 -2.47 11.90 -7.42
N ILE A 54 -2.03 11.17 -8.45
CA ILE A 54 -0.89 10.25 -8.39
C ILE A 54 0.00 10.45 -9.60
N SER A 55 1.29 10.14 -9.45
CA SER A 55 2.25 10.15 -10.56
C SER A 55 3.43 9.23 -10.27
N ALA A 56 4.11 8.76 -11.31
CA ALA A 56 5.38 8.04 -11.17
C ALA A 56 6.39 8.82 -10.30
N LYS A 57 6.46 10.15 -10.44
CA LYS A 57 7.34 11.00 -9.61
C LYS A 57 7.02 10.84 -8.12
N LEU A 58 5.74 10.90 -7.75
CA LEU A 58 5.29 10.71 -6.37
C LEU A 58 5.70 9.31 -5.85
N ALA A 59 5.52 8.27 -6.67
CA ALA A 59 5.88 6.91 -6.28
C ALA A 59 7.40 6.73 -6.12
N HIS A 60 8.20 7.36 -6.98
CA HIS A 60 9.66 7.38 -6.84
C HIS A 60 10.12 8.15 -5.59
N GLU A 61 9.43 9.23 -5.23
CA GLU A 61 9.77 10.07 -4.08
C GLU A 61 9.44 9.39 -2.75
N PHE A 62 8.23 8.85 -2.61
CA PHE A 62 7.74 8.33 -1.33
C PHE A 62 7.77 6.80 -1.21
N GLY A 63 7.77 6.07 -2.33
CA GLY A 63 7.80 4.61 -2.36
C GLY A 63 8.96 4.00 -1.54
N PRO A 64 10.22 4.40 -1.75
CA PRO A 64 11.35 3.88 -0.97
C PRO A 64 11.23 4.16 0.52
N LEU A 65 10.69 5.32 0.88
CA LEU A 65 10.55 5.74 2.28
C LEU A 65 9.44 4.95 2.98
N LEU A 66 8.33 4.71 2.28
CA LEU A 66 7.20 3.92 2.77
C LEU A 66 7.52 2.42 2.82
N GLU A 67 8.29 1.89 1.86
CA GLU A 67 8.72 0.49 1.84
C GLU A 67 9.40 0.10 3.15
N VAL A 68 10.29 0.96 3.68
CA VAL A 68 11.09 0.69 4.88
C VAL A 68 10.58 1.43 6.12
N HIS A 69 9.39 2.02 6.06
CA HIS A 69 8.86 2.82 7.16
C HIS A 69 8.77 1.98 8.45
N PRO A 70 9.08 2.55 9.64
CA PRO A 70 9.09 1.81 10.91
C PRO A 70 7.79 1.07 11.26
N ASN A 71 6.66 1.49 10.69
CA ASN A 71 5.38 0.79 10.83
C ASN A 71 5.37 -0.60 10.17
N PHE A 72 6.27 -0.87 9.21
CA PHE A 72 6.35 -2.10 8.43
C PHE A 72 7.71 -2.79 8.66
N PRO A 73 7.90 -3.53 9.78
CA PRO A 73 9.16 -4.18 10.12
C PRO A 73 9.61 -5.22 9.08
N ARG A 74 8.69 -5.76 8.28
CA ARG A 74 8.99 -6.71 7.19
C ARG A 74 9.00 -6.05 5.81
N LYS A 75 9.11 -4.72 5.79
CA LYS A 75 8.87 -3.84 4.65
C LYS A 75 7.48 -4.04 4.04
N THR A 76 7.10 -3.21 3.08
CA THR A 76 5.79 -3.32 2.41
C THR A 76 5.88 -2.99 0.93
N ASN A 77 4.97 -3.57 0.13
CA ASN A 77 4.64 -2.97 -1.16
C ASN A 77 3.83 -1.70 -0.92
N VAL A 78 3.95 -0.72 -1.80
CA VAL A 78 3.25 0.56 -1.69
C VAL A 78 2.44 0.81 -2.95
N GLN A 79 1.17 1.18 -2.78
CA GLN A 79 0.27 1.54 -3.86
C GLN A 79 -0.24 2.96 -3.62
N PHE A 80 0.05 3.86 -4.55
CA PHE A 80 -0.58 5.18 -4.58
C PHE A 80 -1.81 5.07 -5.47
N LEU A 81 -2.99 5.21 -4.87
CA LEU A 81 -4.26 4.94 -5.53
C LEU A 81 -5.03 6.23 -5.77
N LYS A 82 -5.53 6.40 -6.99
CA LYS A 82 -6.51 7.43 -7.34
C LYS A 82 -7.81 6.74 -7.73
N ILE A 83 -8.90 7.13 -7.08
CA ILE A 83 -10.24 6.70 -7.47
C ILE A 83 -10.67 7.53 -8.67
N LEU A 84 -10.92 6.88 -9.81
CA LEU A 84 -11.45 7.54 -11.01
C LEU A 84 -12.98 7.55 -10.96
N ASP A 85 -13.57 6.40 -10.63
CA ASP A 85 -14.99 6.22 -10.38
C ASP A 85 -15.23 4.96 -9.51
N ARG A 86 -16.49 4.51 -9.37
CA ARG A 86 -16.84 3.36 -8.52
C ARG A 86 -16.31 2.01 -9.02
N ALA A 87 -15.95 1.90 -10.30
CA ALA A 87 -15.49 0.68 -10.94
C ALA A 87 -14.01 0.78 -11.40
N ASN A 88 -13.45 1.99 -11.45
CA ASN A 88 -12.12 2.24 -11.98
C ASN A 88 -11.23 2.95 -10.97
N ILE A 89 -10.03 2.40 -10.79
CA ILE A 89 -8.94 2.99 -10.03
C ILE A 89 -7.71 3.09 -10.92
N GLN A 90 -6.88 4.10 -10.67
CA GLN A 90 -5.53 4.21 -11.20
C GLN A 90 -4.55 4.01 -10.05
N ILE A 91 -3.44 3.31 -10.31
CA ILE A 91 -2.43 3.05 -9.28
C ILE A 91 -1.02 3.29 -9.82
N GLU A 92 -0.15 3.79 -8.95
CA GLU A 92 1.30 3.76 -9.11
C GLU A 92 1.87 2.80 -8.06
N ILE A 93 2.81 1.93 -8.46
CA ILE A 93 3.29 0.83 -7.62
C ILE A 93 4.76 1.00 -7.31
N TRP A 94 5.09 0.88 -6.02
CA TRP A 94 6.44 0.62 -5.56
C TRP A 94 6.48 -0.77 -4.92
N GLU A 95 7.16 -1.70 -5.57
CA GLU A 95 7.24 -3.10 -5.15
C GLU A 95 8.42 -3.32 -4.21
N ARG A 96 8.16 -4.00 -3.09
CA ARG A 96 9.14 -4.29 -2.05
C ARG A 96 10.35 -5.03 -2.64
N GLY A 97 11.53 -4.43 -2.54
CA GLY A 97 12.78 -4.98 -3.06
C GLY A 97 12.96 -4.92 -4.59
N ALA A 98 11.96 -4.46 -5.34
CA ALA A 98 12.03 -4.31 -6.80
C ALA A 98 12.03 -2.84 -7.26
N GLY A 99 11.41 -1.96 -6.47
CA GLY A 99 11.27 -0.54 -6.79
C GLY A 99 10.01 -0.24 -7.61
N TYR A 100 10.03 0.85 -8.36
CA TYR A 100 8.89 1.27 -9.18
C TYR A 100 8.59 0.25 -10.29
N THR A 101 7.34 -0.22 -10.37
CA THR A 101 6.90 -1.19 -11.38
C THR A 101 5.61 -0.75 -12.07
N LEU A 102 5.46 -1.14 -13.33
CA LEU A 102 4.28 -0.79 -14.14
C LEU A 102 3.04 -1.61 -13.80
N ALA A 103 3.22 -2.82 -13.25
CA ALA A 103 2.14 -3.73 -12.91
C ALA A 103 2.58 -4.76 -11.87
N SER A 104 1.66 -5.11 -10.96
CA SER A 104 1.82 -6.20 -10.01
C SER A 104 0.45 -6.71 -9.60
N GLY A 105 0.15 -8.00 -9.87
CA GLY A 105 -1.19 -8.56 -9.67
C GLY A 105 -1.65 -8.51 -8.21
N SER A 106 -0.73 -8.76 -7.27
CA SER A 106 -0.98 -8.63 -5.84
C SER A 106 -1.30 -7.20 -5.44
N SER A 107 -0.53 -6.24 -5.96
CA SER A 107 -0.77 -4.80 -5.73
C SER A 107 -2.12 -4.35 -6.26
N SER A 108 -2.50 -4.78 -7.47
CA SER A 108 -3.82 -4.47 -8.04
C SER A 108 -4.96 -5.01 -7.18
N SER A 109 -4.86 -6.25 -6.69
CA SER A 109 -5.90 -6.82 -5.84
C SER A 109 -5.96 -6.18 -4.45
N ALA A 110 -4.83 -5.85 -3.84
CA ALA A 110 -4.81 -5.18 -2.54
C ALA A 110 -5.39 -3.76 -2.63
N ALA A 111 -5.15 -3.06 -3.75
CA ALA A 111 -5.66 -1.72 -3.97
C ALA A 111 -7.17 -1.69 -4.28
N ALA A 112 -7.72 -2.77 -4.83
CA ALA A 112 -9.14 -2.88 -5.18
C ALA A 112 -10.03 -3.47 -4.07
N ALA A 113 -9.43 -4.00 -2.99
CA ALA A 113 -10.13 -4.65 -1.88
C ALA A 113 -10.61 -3.65 -0.82
#